data_AF-A0A7C1KLT7-F1
#
_entry.id   AF-A0A7C1KLT7-F1
#
_cell.length_a   1.000
_cell.length_b   1.000
_cell.length_c   1.000
_cell.angle_alpha   90.00
_cell.angle_beta   90.00
_cell.angle_gamma   90.00
#
_symmetry.space_group_name_H-M   'P 1'
#
loop_
_entity.id
_entity.type
_entity.pdbx_description
1 polymer ?
#
loop_
_entity_poly.entity_id
_entity_poly.type
_entity_poly.pdbx_seq_one_letter_code
_entity_poly.pdbx_strand_id
1 'polypeptide(L)' 'DWVREVRDQCIEQGVAFFFKQWGGVQKKKNGRILDGVTWDEMPTHELTTV' A
#
# COMPACT_ATOMS: atom_id res chain seq x y z
N ASP A 1 5.67 7.54 -12.86
CA ASP A 1 5.94 6.30 -12.10
C ASP A 1 4.80 6.16 -11.10
N TRP A 2 3.59 5.90 -11.61
CA TRP A 2 2.36 6.39 -11.00
C TRP A 2 2.06 5.77 -9.62
N VAL A 3 2.46 4.52 -9.40
CA VAL A 3 2.29 3.84 -8.11
C VAL A 3 3.10 4.53 -7.02
N ARG A 4 4.33 4.95 -7.34
CA ARG A 4 5.22 5.63 -6.39
C ARG A 4 4.70 7.03 -6.07
N GLU A 5 4.16 7.73 -7.07
CA GLU A 5 3.53 9.04 -6.87
C GLU A 5 2.31 8.95 -5.92
N VAL A 6 1.49 7.90 -6.03
CA VAL A 6 0.36 7.66 -5.09
C VAL A 6 0.87 7.30 -3.70
N ARG A 7 1.88 6.44 -3.59
CA ARG A 7 2.52 6.10 -2.31
C ARG A 7 3.02 7.36 -1.60
N ASP A 8 3.75 8.21 -2.32
CA ASP A 8 4.37 9.40 -1.73
C ASP A 8 3.31 10.38 -1.22
N GLN A 9 2.18 10.53 -1.94
CA GLN A 9 1.03 11.31 -1.47
C GLN A 9 0.38 10.71 -0.22
N CYS A 10 0.24 9.39 -0.14
CA CYS A 10 -0.31 8.75 1.05
C CYS A 10 0.59 8.96 2.28
N ILE A 11 1.91 8.82 2.11
CA ILE A 11 2.90 9.06 3.16
C ILE A 11 2.85 10.52 3.62
N GLU A 12 2.80 11.47 2.69
CA GLU A 12 2.74 12.91 3.01
C GLU A 12 1.48 13.28 3.79
N GLN A 13 0.34 12.63 3.50
CA GLN A 13 -0.93 12.86 4.18
C GLN A 13 -1.11 12.02 5.45
N GLY A 14 -0.15 11.15 5.78
CA GLY A 14 -0.26 10.24 6.93
C GLY A 14 -1.41 9.23 6.81
N VAL A 15 -1.82 8.87 5.59
CA VAL A 15 -2.88 7.88 5.35
C VAL A 15 -2.29 6.52 5.00
N ALA A 16 -2.94 5.45 5.47
CA ALA A 16 -2.49 4.09 5.25
C ALA A 16 -2.39 3.76 3.75
N PHE A 17 -1.23 3.25 3.30
CA PHE A 17 -1.00 2.86 1.92
C PHE A 17 -0.95 1.32 1.75
N PHE A 18 -1.80 0.80 0.89
CA PHE A 18 -1.85 -0.62 0.54
C PHE A 18 -1.51 -0.84 -0.94
N PHE A 19 -0.50 -1.66 -1.22
CA PHE A 19 -0.15 -2.02 -2.59
C PHE A 19 -0.47 -3.48 -2.89
N LYS A 20 -1.11 -3.71 -4.05
CA LYS A 20 -1.26 -5.04 -4.60
C LYS A 20 -1.13 -5.05 -6.12
N GLN A 21 -0.26 -5.91 -6.65
CA GLN A 21 -0.11 -6.16 -8.08
C GLN A 21 -1.05 -7.29 -8.54
N TRP A 22 -1.97 -7.01 -9.47
CA TRP A 22 -2.97 -7.98 -9.96
C TRP A 22 -2.62 -8.59 -11.33
N GLY A 23 -1.66 -8.00 -12.05
CA GLY A 23 -1.21 -8.42 -13.39
C GLY A 23 0.29 -8.73 -13.46
N GLY A 24 0.72 -9.40 -14.52
CA GLY A 24 2.12 -9.78 -14.75
C GLY A 24 2.41 -11.29 -14.63
N VAL A 25 3.59 -11.70 -15.08
CA VAL A 25 3.98 -13.12 -15.26
C VAL A 25 4.26 -13.82 -13.92
N GLN A 26 4.69 -13.08 -12.88
CA GLN A 26 5.06 -13.64 -11.57
C GLN A 26 4.10 -13.21 -10.45
N LYS A 27 2.80 -13.46 -10.64
CA LYS A 27 1.71 -13.08 -9.71
C LYS A 27 1.91 -13.49 -8.24
N LYS A 28 2.69 -14.54 -7.99
CA LYS A 28 2.94 -15.08 -6.64
C LYS A 28 4.15 -14.47 -5.92
N LYS A 29 5.07 -13.81 -6.62
CA LYS A 29 6.35 -13.37 -6.02
C LYS A 29 6.33 -11.92 -5.53
N ASN A 30 5.63 -11.02 -6.22
CA ASN A 30 5.71 -9.57 -5.95
C ASN A 30 4.35 -8.96 -5.58
N GLY A 31 3.39 -9.78 -5.15
CA GLY A 31 1.98 -9.39 -5.04
C GLY A 31 1.73 -8.13 -4.20
N ARG A 32 2.51 -7.86 -3.15
CA ARG A 32 2.41 -6.66 -2.31
C ARG A 32 3.72 -5.87 -2.20
N ILE A 33 4.70 -6.21 -3.04
CA ILE A 33 6.05 -5.67 -2.93
C ILE A 33 6.21 -4.52 -3.92
N LEU A 34 6.59 -3.35 -3.41
CA LEU A 34 7.01 -2.20 -4.20
C LEU A 34 8.34 -1.72 -3.62
N ASP A 35 9.35 -1.59 -4.48
CA ASP A 35 10.73 -1.21 -4.09
C ASP A 35 11.38 -2.15 -3.06
N GLY A 36 11.06 -3.45 -3.12
CA GLY A 36 11.57 -4.45 -2.18
C GLY A 36 10.91 -4.40 -0.80
N VAL A 37 9.95 -3.50 -0.59
CA VAL A 37 9.18 -3.35 0.65
C VAL A 37 7.76 -3.87 0.45
N THR A 38 7.23 -4.54 1.46
CA THR A 38 5.80 -4.93 1.51
C THR A 38 4.98 -3.74 1.97
N TRP A 39 3.96 -3.37 1.19
CA TRP A 39 3.02 -2.31 1.55
C TRP A 39 1.64 -2.91 1.80
N ASP A 40 1.33 -3.15 3.08
CA ASP A 40 0.10 -3.79 3.54
C ASP A 40 -0.57 -3.03 4.71
N GLU A 41 -0.37 -1.71 4.76
CA GLU A 41 -0.93 -0.87 5.81
C GLU A 41 -2.47 -0.88 5.78
N MET A 42 -3.06 -0.79 6.97
CA MET A 42 -4.50 -0.72 7.19
C MET A 42 -4.82 0.54 7.99
N PRO A 43 -5.93 1.23 7.70
CA PRO A 43 -6.34 2.38 8.49
C PRO A 43 -6.61 1.96 9.94
N THR A 44 -6.21 2.81 10.89
CA THR A 44 -6.61 2.64 12.29
C THR A 44 -8.11 2.89 12.39
N HIS A 45 -8.88 1.85 12.71
CA HIS A 45 -10.25 2.03 13.14
C HIS A 45 -10.21 2.70 14.51
N GLU A 46 -10.49 4.01 14.56
CA GLU A 46 -10.83 4.66 15.83
C GLU A 46 -12.08 3.97 16.36
N LEU A 47 -11.90 3.07 17.33
CA LEU A 47 -13.01 2.53 18.10
C LEU A 47 -13.49 3.66 19.02
N THR A 48 -14.35 4.53 18.50
CA THR A 48 -15.08 5.50 19.31
C THR A 48 -15.96 4.69 20.25
N THR A 49 -15.50 4.52 21.49
CA THR A 49 -16.29 3.87 22.53
C THR A 49 -17.32 4.92 22.96
N VAL A 50 -18.58 4.70 22.57
CA VAL A 50 -19.73 5.51 23.02
C VAL A 50 -20.18 5.08 24.41
#